data_AF-A0AA38UL57-F1
#
_entry.id   AF-A0AA38UL57-F1
#
_cell.length_a   1.000
_cell.length_b   1.000
_cell.length_c   1.000
_cell.angle_alpha   90.00
_cell.angle_beta   90.00
_cell.angle_gamma   90.00
#
_symmetry.space_group_name_H-M   'P 1'
#
loop_
_entity.id
_entity.type
_entity.pdbx_description
1 polymer ?
#
loop_
_entity_poly.entity_id
_entity_poly.type
_entity_poly.pdbx_seq_one_letter_code
_entity_poly.pdbx_strand_id
1 'polypeptide(L)'
;MRNDDLSKVIYDYQTARLAFTPQFQMYLNQGMRLACLELPSLTPSSVFQSDFKILNGLEKIQVHMNADFLILSSWLSVLPSIHPTLNEFWLLHYIHDRSACHTAPSLSSFLDESRQQDLEKFISIRQVGLCRALGHHSQEWHVMGIVLKTELLCTSLLEILMLAASSFPKLKTLSLDLILLKTIYNINDFASVLAQFSSLRVLFLKNVLRCP
;
A
#
# COMPACT_ATOMS: atom_id res chain seq x y z
N MET A 1 26.87 23.83 10.61
CA MET A 1 26.15 22.68 11.18
C MET A 1 25.24 22.13 10.10
N ARG A 2 25.36 20.84 9.77
CA ARG A 2 24.62 20.19 8.68
C ARG A 2 23.15 20.03 9.07
N ASN A 3 22.27 20.24 8.10
CA ASN A 3 20.82 20.31 8.25
C ASN A 3 20.15 18.91 8.20
N ASP A 4 20.92 17.85 8.43
CA ASP A 4 20.57 16.47 8.04
C ASP A 4 19.91 15.63 9.16
N ASP A 5 19.70 16.19 10.36
CA ASP A 5 19.19 15.45 11.53
C ASP A 5 17.84 15.95 12.08
N LEU A 6 17.24 16.97 11.45
CA LEU A 6 15.95 17.54 11.90
C LEU A 6 14.73 16.73 11.44
N SER A 7 14.88 15.79 10.50
CA SER A 7 13.79 15.11 9.80
C SER A 7 13.65 13.62 10.13
N LYS A 8 14.46 13.07 11.05
CA LYS A 8 14.41 11.64 11.35
C LYS A 8 13.48 11.35 12.52
N VAL A 9 12.29 10.86 12.20
CA VAL A 9 11.59 9.95 13.10
C VAL A 9 12.36 8.63 13.03
N ILE A 10 13.02 8.26 14.12
CA ILE A 10 13.78 7.01 14.19
C ILE A 10 12.84 5.95 14.75
N TYR A 11 12.56 4.92 13.96
CA TYR A 11 11.93 3.72 14.50
C TYR A 11 13.00 2.90 15.19
N ASP A 12 12.94 2.81 16.52
CA ASP A 12 13.82 1.92 17.28
C ASP A 12 13.27 0.50 17.19
N TYR A 13 13.95 -0.39 16.48
CA TYR A 13 13.51 -1.78 16.29
C TYR A 13 13.59 -2.62 17.57
N GLN A 14 14.41 -2.24 18.56
CA GLN A 14 14.58 -3.01 19.79
C GLN A 14 13.44 -2.75 20.77
N THR A 15 13.04 -1.49 20.90
CA THR A 15 11.90 -1.09 21.74
C THR A 15 10.60 -1.02 20.96
N ALA A 16 10.70 -1.04 19.64
CA ALA A 16 9.62 -0.91 18.68
C ALA A 16 8.85 0.43 18.82
N ARG A 17 9.50 1.45 19.42
CA ARG A 17 8.93 2.78 19.64
C ARG A 17 9.37 3.77 18.58
N LEU A 18 8.55 4.80 18.39
CA LEU A 18 8.98 6.00 17.68
C LEU A 18 9.89 6.80 18.62
N ALA A 19 11.18 6.80 18.32
CA ALA A 19 12.13 7.67 18.97
C ALA A 19 12.19 8.99 18.20
N PHE A 20 11.75 10.06 18.87
CA PHE A 20 11.89 11.41 18.37
C PHE A 20 13.19 12.01 18.89
N THR A 21 13.95 12.67 18.02
CA THR A 21 15.05 13.50 18.51
C THR A 21 14.49 14.60 19.43
N PRO A 22 15.21 15.04 20.48
CA PRO A 22 14.73 16.11 21.36
C PRO A 22 14.32 17.37 20.61
N GLN A 23 15.00 17.66 19.49
CA GLN A 23 14.69 18.77 18.60
C GLN A 23 13.34 18.56 17.90
N PHE A 24 13.08 17.38 17.36
CA PHE A 24 11.79 17.06 16.72
C PHE A 24 10.63 17.16 17.72
N GLN A 25 10.81 16.64 18.94
CA GLN A 25 9.82 16.77 20.00
C GLN A 25 9.53 18.24 20.34
N MET A 26 10.56 19.09 20.39
CA MET A 26 10.39 20.52 20.61
C MET A 26 9.54 21.17 19.51
N TYR A 27 9.75 20.82 18.24
CA TYR A 27 8.94 21.34 17.14
C TYR A 27 7.49 20.86 17.18
N LEU A 28 7.26 19.58 17.50
CA LEU A 28 5.90 19.07 17.71
C LEU A 28 5.19 19.85 18.83
N ASN A 29 5.89 20.11 19.94
CA ASN A 29 5.36 20.90 21.06
C ASN A 29 5.10 22.37 20.69
N GLN A 30 5.79 22.91 19.68
CA GLN A 30 5.56 24.25 19.12
C GLN A 30 4.43 24.29 18.07
N GLY A 31 3.73 23.18 17.85
CA GLY A 31 2.57 23.10 16.95
C GLY A 31 2.91 22.65 15.52
N MET A 32 4.13 22.16 15.27
CA MET A 32 4.47 21.54 13.98
C MET A 32 3.55 20.34 13.73
N ARG A 33 3.03 20.25 12.50
CA ARG A 33 2.17 19.14 12.06
C ARG A 33 2.95 18.21 11.15
N LEU A 34 2.85 16.92 11.39
CA LEU A 34 3.49 15.91 10.56
C LEU A 34 2.45 15.37 9.58
N ALA A 35 2.55 15.71 8.29
CA ALA A 35 1.59 15.27 7.29
C ALA A 35 1.80 13.82 6.83
N CYS A 36 3.06 13.34 6.83
CA CYS A 36 3.41 12.01 6.33
C CYS A 36 4.41 11.33 7.28
N LEU A 37 4.18 10.05 7.56
CA LEU A 37 5.08 9.20 8.34
C LEU A 37 5.45 7.95 7.54
N GLU A 38 6.74 7.69 7.39
CA GLU A 38 7.27 6.48 6.75
C GLU A 38 7.91 5.59 7.81
N LEU A 39 7.47 4.33 7.89
CA LEU A 39 7.90 3.35 8.88
C LEU A 39 8.60 2.18 8.17
N PRO A 40 9.80 1.78 8.63
CA PRO A 40 10.58 0.77 7.92
C PRO A 40 10.19 -0.68 8.27
N SER A 41 9.43 -0.89 9.34
CA SER A 41 8.76 -2.15 9.67
C SER A 41 7.72 -1.89 10.76
N LEU A 42 6.62 -2.63 10.73
CA LEU A 42 5.58 -2.57 11.75
C LEU A 42 5.49 -3.91 12.48
N THR A 43 5.73 -3.91 13.79
CA THR A 43 5.37 -5.04 14.66
C THR A 43 4.05 -4.76 15.40
N PRO A 44 3.13 -5.74 15.50
CA PRO A 44 1.80 -5.66 16.14
C PRO A 44 1.72 -4.88 17.47
N SER A 45 2.76 -4.94 18.28
CA SER A 45 2.75 -4.54 19.69
C SER A 45 3.21 -3.10 19.96
N SER A 46 3.72 -2.39 18.96
CA SER A 46 4.67 -1.32 19.26
C SER A 46 4.30 0.08 18.77
N VAL A 47 3.55 0.15 17.66
CA VAL A 47 3.27 1.43 16.99
C VAL A 47 2.06 2.16 17.55
N PHE A 48 1.23 1.52 18.38
CA PHE A 48 0.03 2.14 18.96
C PHE A 48 0.16 2.46 20.46
N GLN A 49 1.38 2.66 20.91
CA GLN A 49 1.66 3.23 22.23
C GLN A 49 1.39 4.75 22.26
N SER A 50 1.53 5.37 23.43
CA SER A 50 1.37 6.82 23.68
C SER A 50 2.02 7.73 22.65
N ASP A 51 3.10 7.26 22.04
CA ASP A 51 4.01 8.06 21.22
C ASP A 51 3.48 8.28 19.79
N PHE A 52 2.49 7.49 19.35
CA PHE A 52 1.80 7.74 18.07
C PHE A 52 0.79 8.87 18.20
N LYS A 53 0.11 8.95 19.36
CA LYS A 53 -0.94 9.93 19.64
C LYS A 53 -0.44 11.37 19.64
N ILE A 54 0.86 11.59 19.85
CA ILE A 54 1.45 12.93 19.87
C ILE A 54 1.64 13.52 18.47
N LEU A 55 1.49 12.71 17.41
CA LEU A 55 1.63 13.16 16.03
C LEU A 55 0.36 13.83 15.51
N ASN A 56 0.32 15.16 15.56
CA ASN A 56 -0.81 15.93 15.04
C ASN A 56 -0.70 16.19 13.53
N GLY A 57 -1.85 16.14 12.85
CA GLY A 57 -1.96 16.48 11.43
C GLY A 57 -1.50 15.38 10.46
N LEU A 58 -1.41 14.14 10.93
CA LEU A 58 -1.04 13.00 10.10
C LEU A 58 -2.12 12.72 9.06
N GLU A 59 -1.76 12.82 7.79
CA GLU A 59 -2.64 12.56 6.64
C GLU A 59 -2.27 11.22 5.98
N LYS A 60 -0.98 10.91 5.93
CA LYS A 60 -0.45 9.73 5.24
C LYS A 60 0.49 8.92 6.11
N ILE A 61 0.35 7.59 6.08
CA ILE A 61 1.33 6.66 6.62
C ILE A 61 1.83 5.76 5.48
N GLN A 62 3.13 5.47 5.46
CA GLN A 62 3.73 4.47 4.60
C GLN A 62 4.49 3.47 5.44
N VAL A 63 4.37 2.19 5.13
CA VAL A 63 4.99 1.14 5.90
C VAL A 63 5.70 0.17 4.98
N HIS A 64 6.99 0.00 5.19
CA HIS A 64 7.75 -1.09 4.60
C HIS A 64 7.50 -2.35 5.39
N MET A 65 6.98 -3.38 4.75
CA MET A 65 6.78 -4.67 5.38
C MET A 65 7.98 -5.58 5.12
N ASN A 66 8.14 -6.57 6.00
CA ASN A 66 9.02 -7.72 5.78
C ASN A 66 8.15 -8.95 5.46
N ALA A 67 8.75 -9.98 4.86
CA ALA A 67 8.07 -11.13 4.22
C ALA A 67 7.06 -11.88 5.11
N ASP A 68 7.24 -11.81 6.42
CA ASP A 68 6.49 -12.60 7.41
C ASP A 68 5.27 -11.86 7.97
N PHE A 69 4.33 -11.49 7.09
CA PHE A 69 3.26 -10.58 7.50
C PHE A 69 2.11 -11.26 8.25
N LEU A 70 1.97 -10.90 9.53
CA LEU A 70 0.81 -11.16 10.40
C LEU A 70 0.14 -9.83 10.80
N ILE A 71 -1.10 -9.67 10.34
CA ILE A 71 -2.19 -8.83 10.88
C ILE A 71 -2.00 -7.29 10.82
N LEU A 72 -2.42 -6.71 9.69
CA LEU A 72 -2.68 -5.27 9.51
C LEU A 72 -4.12 -4.85 9.84
N SER A 73 -5.05 -5.82 9.86
CA SER A 73 -6.49 -5.53 9.89
C SER A 73 -6.95 -4.89 11.19
N SER A 74 -6.37 -5.29 12.33
CA SER A 74 -6.72 -4.75 13.66
C SER A 74 -6.31 -3.29 13.85
N TRP A 75 -5.34 -2.80 13.08
CA TRP A 75 -4.83 -1.44 13.21
C TRP A 75 -5.54 -0.44 12.33
N LEU A 76 -5.88 -0.86 11.10
CA LEU A 76 -6.61 -0.02 10.16
C LEU A 76 -7.94 0.48 10.75
N SER A 77 -8.59 -0.32 11.60
CA SER A 77 -9.82 0.09 12.30
C SER A 77 -9.60 1.08 13.45
N VAL A 78 -8.40 1.12 14.04
CA VAL A 78 -8.09 2.01 15.18
C VAL A 78 -7.47 3.33 14.72
N LEU A 79 -6.71 3.31 13.64
CA LEU A 79 -6.00 4.47 13.08
C LEU A 79 -6.88 5.73 12.92
N PRO A 80 -8.12 5.65 12.38
CA PRO A 80 -8.96 6.83 12.22
C PRO A 80 -9.39 7.48 13.53
N SER A 81 -9.44 6.72 14.64
CA SER A 81 -9.74 7.25 15.97
C SER A 81 -8.57 8.01 16.58
N ILE A 82 -7.33 7.62 16.25
CA ILE A 82 -6.12 8.26 16.77
C ILE A 82 -5.73 9.46 15.90
N HIS A 83 -5.86 9.33 14.57
CA HIS A 83 -5.55 10.39 13.62
C HIS A 83 -6.75 10.63 12.69
N PRO A 84 -7.71 11.51 13.07
CA PRO A 84 -8.89 11.78 12.26
C PRO A 84 -8.60 12.36 10.87
N THR A 85 -7.44 13.01 10.72
CA THR A 85 -6.93 13.58 9.46
C THR A 85 -6.31 12.53 8.55
N LEU A 86 -6.05 11.31 9.04
CA LEU A 86 -5.44 10.25 8.26
C LEU A 86 -6.42 9.79 7.18
N ASN A 87 -5.99 9.95 5.93
CA ASN A 87 -6.78 9.62 4.75
C ASN A 87 -6.08 8.60 3.84
N GLU A 88 -4.76 8.43 3.99
CA GLU A 88 -3.94 7.54 3.17
C GLU A 88 -3.07 6.61 4.02
N PHE A 89 -3.03 5.35 3.62
CA PHE A 89 -2.18 4.33 4.23
C PHE A 89 -1.56 3.45 3.15
N TRP A 90 -0.23 3.41 3.08
CA TRP A 90 0.50 2.66 2.07
C TRP A 90 1.28 1.51 2.69
N LEU A 91 1.05 0.33 2.14
CA LEU A 91 1.79 -0.89 2.40
C LEU A 91 2.81 -1.06 1.30
N LEU A 92 4.08 -0.94 1.64
CA LEU A 92 5.21 -1.11 0.74
C LEU A 92 5.80 -2.48 1.01
N HIS A 93 5.59 -3.46 0.12
CA HIS A 93 6.10 -4.80 0.38
C HIS A 93 6.37 -5.67 -0.84
N TYR A 94 7.52 -6.34 -0.87
CA TYR A 94 7.77 -7.42 -1.80
C TYR A 94 7.00 -8.69 -1.37
N ILE A 95 5.67 -8.75 -1.57
CA ILE A 95 4.89 -9.99 -1.34
C ILE A 95 5.37 -11.03 -2.35
N HIS A 96 6.29 -11.88 -1.93
CA HIS A 96 6.60 -13.13 -2.61
C HIS A 96 5.94 -14.23 -1.78
N ASP A 97 4.97 -14.90 -2.38
CA ASP A 97 4.57 -16.26 -2.03
C ASP A 97 3.54 -16.50 -0.88
N ARG A 98 2.37 -16.96 -1.32
CA ARG A 98 1.65 -18.21 -0.95
C ARG A 98 1.21 -18.50 0.49
N SER A 99 1.63 -17.76 1.51
CA SER A 99 1.10 -18.02 2.86
C SER A 99 -0.19 -17.22 3.09
N ALA A 100 -1.32 -17.90 2.86
CA ALA A 100 -2.69 -17.42 3.00
C ALA A 100 -3.10 -17.01 4.43
N CYS A 101 -2.17 -16.82 5.37
CA CYS A 101 -2.57 -16.75 6.77
C CYS A 101 -3.31 -15.45 7.12
N HIS A 102 -2.93 -14.26 6.66
CA HIS A 102 -3.62 -13.02 7.08
C HIS A 102 -3.57 -11.90 6.03
N THR A 103 -4.38 -12.02 4.99
CA THR A 103 -4.55 -10.97 3.97
C THR A 103 -5.35 -9.79 4.53
N ALA A 104 -4.99 -8.56 4.14
CA ALA A 104 -5.80 -7.39 4.46
C ALA A 104 -7.25 -7.59 3.95
N PRO A 105 -8.30 -7.28 4.73
CA PRO A 105 -9.68 -7.49 4.30
C PRO A 105 -10.02 -6.78 2.99
N SER A 106 -9.36 -5.67 2.70
CA SER A 106 -9.50 -4.93 1.45
C SER A 106 -8.91 -5.63 0.22
N LEU A 107 -8.15 -6.72 0.40
CA LEU A 107 -7.54 -7.50 -0.68
C LEU A 107 -8.08 -8.93 -0.77
N SER A 108 -8.85 -9.40 0.21
CA SER A 108 -9.22 -10.81 0.31
C SER A 108 -10.03 -11.27 -0.89
N SER A 109 -11.03 -10.49 -1.34
CA SER A 109 -11.84 -10.84 -2.52
C SER A 109 -10.99 -11.03 -3.77
N PHE A 110 -10.09 -10.09 -4.07
CA PHE A 110 -9.18 -10.16 -5.20
C PHE A 110 -8.27 -11.40 -5.12
N LEU A 111 -7.70 -11.68 -3.94
CA LEU A 111 -6.79 -12.80 -3.76
C LEU A 111 -7.51 -14.15 -3.79
N ASP A 112 -8.71 -14.24 -3.22
CA ASP A 112 -9.52 -15.46 -3.21
C ASP A 112 -10.01 -15.79 -4.62
N GLU A 113 -10.51 -14.80 -5.37
CA GLU A 113 -10.90 -14.98 -6.77
C GLU A 113 -9.67 -15.29 -7.66
N SER A 114 -8.53 -14.65 -7.42
CA SER A 114 -7.28 -14.93 -8.12
C SER A 114 -6.79 -16.35 -7.86
N ARG A 115 -7.00 -16.89 -6.66
CA ARG A 115 -6.71 -18.30 -6.32
C ARG A 115 -7.65 -19.25 -7.02
N GLN A 116 -8.95 -18.96 -6.97
CA GLN A 116 -9.98 -19.78 -7.62
C GLN A 116 -9.75 -19.90 -9.13
N GLN A 117 -9.21 -18.85 -9.75
CA GLN A 117 -8.89 -18.82 -11.19
C GLN A 117 -7.43 -19.21 -11.51
N ASP A 118 -6.64 -19.66 -10.52
CA ASP A 118 -5.23 -20.04 -10.68
C ASP A 118 -4.34 -18.92 -11.31
N LEU A 119 -4.70 -17.67 -11.01
CA LEU A 119 -4.03 -16.46 -11.50
C LEU A 119 -2.90 -16.00 -10.56
N GLU A 120 -2.93 -16.39 -9.28
CA GLU A 120 -2.00 -15.87 -8.26
C GLU A 120 -0.53 -16.18 -8.57
N LYS A 121 -0.26 -17.25 -9.32
CA LYS A 121 1.10 -17.64 -9.71
C LYS A 121 1.76 -16.70 -10.72
N PHE A 122 0.97 -15.86 -11.39
CA PHE A 122 1.45 -14.96 -12.44
C PHE A 122 1.72 -13.54 -11.96
N ILE A 123 1.36 -13.21 -10.71
CA ILE A 123 1.43 -11.85 -10.21
C ILE A 123 1.84 -11.78 -8.75
N SER A 124 2.66 -10.78 -8.45
CA SER A 124 2.99 -10.39 -7.08
C SER A 124 2.50 -8.96 -6.83
N ILE A 125 1.82 -8.75 -5.70
CA ILE A 125 1.44 -7.42 -5.25
C ILE A 125 2.64 -6.80 -4.52
N ARG A 126 3.17 -5.70 -5.03
CA ARG A 126 4.35 -5.01 -4.46
C ARG A 126 4.00 -3.88 -3.51
N GLN A 127 2.88 -3.23 -3.75
CA GLN A 127 2.44 -2.12 -2.90
C GLN A 127 0.92 -2.03 -2.96
N VAL A 128 0.33 -1.63 -1.84
CA VAL A 128 -1.11 -1.37 -1.73
C VAL A 128 -1.29 -0.05 -1.00
N GLY A 129 -1.90 0.90 -1.68
CA GLY A 129 -2.39 2.15 -1.12
C GLY A 129 -3.86 2.01 -0.74
N LEU A 130 -4.19 2.40 0.48
CA LEU A 130 -5.54 2.42 1.02
C LEU A 130 -5.96 3.87 1.26
N CYS A 131 -7.17 4.22 0.85
CA CYS A 131 -7.82 5.45 1.25
C CYS A 131 -9.00 5.17 2.16
N ARG A 132 -9.24 6.10 3.09
CA ARG A 132 -10.49 6.14 3.83
C ARG A 132 -11.67 6.41 2.89
N ALA A 133 -12.78 5.71 3.09
CA ALA A 133 -14.02 6.01 2.36
C ALA A 133 -14.45 7.47 2.60
N LEU A 134 -15.11 8.09 1.62
CA LEU A 134 -15.56 9.48 1.72
C LEU A 134 -16.47 9.66 2.94
N GLY A 135 -16.07 10.60 3.81
CA GLY A 135 -16.73 10.92 5.07
C GLY A 135 -15.75 10.86 6.25
N HIS A 136 -15.58 11.96 6.97
CA HIS A 136 -14.68 12.10 8.13
C HIS A 136 -15.00 11.14 9.31
N HIS A 137 -16.02 10.28 9.17
CA HIS A 137 -16.45 9.29 10.15
C HIS A 137 -16.39 7.84 9.66
N SER A 138 -16.05 7.57 8.40
CA SER A 138 -15.95 6.17 7.94
C SER A 138 -14.77 5.45 8.59
N GLN A 139 -14.95 4.20 9.00
CA GLN A 139 -13.86 3.33 9.45
C GLN A 139 -13.38 2.42 8.31
N GLU A 140 -13.99 2.53 7.14
CA GLU A 140 -13.74 1.67 6.00
C GLU A 140 -12.58 2.19 5.17
N TRP A 141 -11.67 1.27 4.82
CA TRP A 141 -10.54 1.52 3.96
C TRP A 141 -10.73 0.81 2.63
N HIS A 142 -10.53 1.54 1.54
CA HIS A 142 -10.61 1.01 0.18
C HIS A 142 -9.24 1.04 -0.49
N VAL A 143 -8.99 0.09 -1.38
CA VAL A 143 -7.79 0.13 -2.23
C VAL A 143 -7.90 1.30 -3.21
N MET A 144 -6.96 2.24 -3.11
CA MET A 144 -6.83 3.41 -3.98
C MET A 144 -5.65 3.28 -4.94
N GLY A 145 -4.66 2.49 -4.55
CA GLY A 145 -3.42 2.32 -5.29
C GLY A 145 -2.95 0.87 -5.22
N ILE A 146 -2.47 0.32 -6.34
CA ILE A 146 -1.85 -1.00 -6.34
C ILE A 146 -0.68 -1.04 -7.31
N VAL A 147 0.40 -1.68 -6.87
CA VAL A 147 1.55 -2.00 -7.73
C VAL A 147 1.58 -3.50 -7.92
N LEU A 148 1.38 -3.93 -9.15
CA LEU A 148 1.40 -5.31 -9.55
C LEU A 148 2.68 -5.59 -10.35
N LYS A 149 3.37 -6.67 -10.03
CA LYS A 149 4.53 -7.16 -10.79
C LYS A 149 4.19 -8.49 -11.42
N THR A 150 4.40 -8.59 -12.73
CA THR A 150 4.17 -9.84 -13.47
C THR A 150 5.36 -10.77 -13.34
N GLU A 151 5.11 -12.08 -13.33
CA GLU A 151 6.16 -13.10 -13.37
C GLU A 151 6.48 -13.54 -14.82
N LEU A 152 7.63 -14.21 -15.01
CA LEU A 152 8.06 -14.83 -16.27
C LEU A 152 6.91 -15.70 -16.81
N LEU A 153 6.33 -15.34 -17.96
CA LEU A 153 5.24 -16.07 -18.65
C LEU A 153 3.80 -15.72 -18.23
N CYS A 154 3.55 -14.53 -17.69
CA CYS A 154 2.17 -14.07 -17.52
C CYS A 154 1.47 -14.00 -18.90
N THR A 155 0.59 -14.96 -19.19
CA THR A 155 -0.36 -14.93 -20.31
C THR A 155 -1.69 -14.32 -19.89
N SER A 156 -1.95 -14.28 -18.57
CA SER A 156 -3.25 -13.91 -18.02
C SER A 156 -3.33 -12.48 -17.48
N LEU A 157 -2.48 -11.56 -17.98
CA LEU A 157 -2.44 -10.18 -17.50
C LEU A 157 -3.80 -9.49 -17.67
N LEU A 158 -4.49 -9.71 -18.79
CA LEU A 158 -5.80 -9.11 -19.05
C LEU A 158 -6.84 -9.59 -18.05
N GLU A 159 -6.87 -10.89 -17.75
CA GLU A 159 -7.75 -11.50 -16.76
C GLU A 159 -7.48 -10.96 -15.36
N ILE A 160 -6.21 -10.82 -14.98
CA ILE A 160 -5.85 -10.24 -13.69
C ILE A 160 -6.25 -8.77 -13.60
N LEU A 161 -6.10 -8.01 -14.69
CA LEU A 161 -6.54 -6.63 -14.75
C LEU A 161 -8.06 -6.48 -14.68
N MET A 162 -8.82 -7.37 -15.34
CA MET A 162 -10.28 -7.41 -15.23
C MET A 162 -10.70 -7.72 -13.79
N LEU A 163 -10.05 -8.71 -13.17
CA LEU A 163 -10.30 -9.05 -11.77
C LEU A 163 -9.95 -7.91 -10.81
N ALA A 164 -8.85 -7.18 -11.07
CA ALA A 164 -8.49 -6.00 -10.28
C ALA A 164 -9.50 -4.86 -10.48
N ALA A 165 -10.04 -4.69 -11.68
CA ALA A 165 -11.05 -3.67 -11.97
C ALA A 165 -12.37 -3.95 -11.22
N SER A 166 -12.82 -5.21 -11.18
CA SER A 166 -14.02 -5.61 -10.44
C SER A 166 -13.82 -5.53 -8.93
N SER A 167 -12.64 -5.95 -8.44
CA SER A 167 -12.33 -5.98 -7.01
C SER A 167 -12.10 -4.59 -6.41
N PHE A 168 -11.57 -3.65 -7.20
CA PHE A 168 -11.15 -2.33 -6.73
C PHE A 168 -11.79 -1.19 -7.52
N PRO A 169 -13.11 -0.98 -7.40
CA PRO A 169 -13.83 0.03 -8.20
C PRO A 169 -13.37 1.48 -7.93
N LYS A 170 -12.73 1.72 -6.78
CA LYS A 170 -12.21 3.03 -6.36
C LYS A 170 -10.71 3.20 -6.63
N LEU A 171 -10.08 2.26 -7.34
CA LEU A 171 -8.66 2.32 -7.66
C LEU A 171 -8.35 3.55 -8.53
N LYS A 172 -7.46 4.42 -8.05
CA LYS A 172 -7.02 5.64 -8.74
C LYS A 172 -5.65 5.50 -9.37
N THR A 173 -4.79 4.68 -8.77
CA THR A 173 -3.41 4.48 -9.20
C THR A 173 -3.14 3.01 -9.44
N LEU A 174 -2.76 2.66 -10.67
CA LEU A 174 -2.31 1.33 -11.03
C LEU A 174 -0.87 1.44 -11.53
N SER A 175 0.03 0.64 -10.97
CA SER A 175 1.37 0.46 -11.52
C SER A 175 1.53 -0.99 -11.95
N LEU A 176 1.94 -1.19 -13.19
CA LEU A 176 2.28 -2.49 -13.75
C LEU A 176 3.78 -2.54 -13.96
N ASP A 177 4.41 -3.48 -13.27
CA ASP A 177 5.81 -3.79 -13.45
C ASP A 177 5.93 -5.03 -14.33
N LEU A 178 6.21 -4.79 -15.62
CA LEU A 178 6.19 -5.79 -16.68
C LEU A 178 7.56 -6.43 -16.93
N ILE A 179 8.45 -6.39 -15.93
CA ILE A 179 9.75 -7.07 -15.95
C ILE A 179 9.47 -8.53 -16.26
N LEU A 180 9.83 -8.98 -17.46
CA LEU A 180 9.73 -10.37 -17.94
C LEU A 180 8.41 -10.76 -18.65
N LEU A 181 7.58 -9.78 -19.01
CA LEU A 181 6.49 -10.03 -19.94
C LEU A 181 7.07 -10.37 -21.32
N LYS A 182 6.93 -11.62 -21.75
CA LYS A 182 7.28 -12.07 -23.11
C LYS A 182 6.07 -12.12 -24.03
N THR A 183 4.86 -12.06 -23.45
CA THR A 183 3.59 -12.12 -24.16
C THR A 183 3.31 -10.78 -24.83
N ILE A 184 2.96 -10.81 -26.11
CA ILE A 184 2.51 -9.63 -26.85
C ILE A 184 0.99 -9.52 -26.67
N TYR A 185 0.55 -8.40 -26.10
CA TYR A 185 -0.87 -8.09 -25.97
C TYR A 185 -1.31 -7.12 -27.06
N ASN A 186 -2.51 -7.33 -27.60
CA ASN A 186 -3.14 -6.35 -28.46
C ASN A 186 -3.46 -5.09 -27.64
N ILE A 187 -3.05 -3.93 -28.15
CA ILE A 187 -3.26 -2.65 -27.47
C ILE A 187 -4.75 -2.32 -27.25
N ASN A 188 -5.63 -2.78 -28.15
CA ASN A 188 -7.07 -2.56 -28.04
C ASN A 188 -7.66 -3.41 -26.90
N ASP A 189 -7.23 -4.66 -26.77
CA ASP A 189 -7.67 -5.54 -25.69
C ASP A 189 -7.19 -4.98 -24.34
N PHE A 190 -5.92 -4.56 -24.28
CA PHE A 190 -5.36 -3.90 -23.11
C PHE A 190 -6.11 -2.60 -22.74
N ALA A 191 -6.39 -1.75 -23.72
CA ALA A 191 -7.14 -0.51 -23.51
C ALA A 191 -8.59 -0.77 -23.06
N SER A 192 -9.24 -1.80 -23.61
CA SER A 192 -10.60 -2.17 -23.24
C SER A 192 -10.70 -2.65 -21.79
N VAL A 193 -9.71 -3.40 -21.31
CA VAL A 193 -9.63 -3.82 -19.91
C VAL A 193 -9.35 -2.61 -19.00
N LEU A 194 -8.42 -1.74 -19.38
CA LEU A 194 -8.13 -0.52 -18.63
C LEU A 194 -9.35 0.41 -18.53
N ALA A 195 -10.20 0.45 -19.54
CA ALA A 195 -11.43 1.24 -19.53
C ALA A 195 -12.45 0.78 -18.46
N GLN A 196 -12.32 -0.45 -17.94
CA GLN A 196 -13.20 -0.95 -16.87
C GLN A 196 -12.89 -0.28 -15.52
N PHE A 197 -11.71 0.30 -15.34
CA PHE A 197 -11.37 1.04 -14.13
C PHE A 197 -11.96 2.47 -14.15
N SER A 198 -13.22 2.61 -13.72
CA SER A 198 -13.93 3.91 -13.72
C SER A 198 -13.23 5.04 -12.96
N SER A 199 -12.49 4.70 -11.89
CA SER A 199 -11.80 5.66 -11.03
C SER A 199 -10.33 5.87 -11.36
N LEU A 200 -9.76 5.12 -12.31
CA LEU A 200 -8.33 5.17 -12.61
C LEU A 200 -7.97 6.56 -13.16
N ARG A 201 -6.88 7.13 -12.63
CA ARG A 201 -6.34 8.43 -13.02
C ARG A 201 -4.88 8.37 -13.38
N VAL A 202 -4.15 7.44 -12.76
CA VAL A 202 -2.71 7.31 -12.93
C VAL A 202 -2.38 5.87 -13.27
N LEU A 203 -1.80 5.66 -14.44
CA LEU A 203 -1.27 4.38 -14.88
C LEU A 203 0.25 4.51 -15.04
N PHE A 204 1.00 3.73 -14.26
CA PHE A 204 2.43 3.59 -14.42
C PHE A 204 2.74 2.27 -15.11
N LEU A 205 3.37 2.33 -16.26
CA LEU A 205 3.87 1.15 -16.95
C LEU A 205 5.39 1.13 -16.83
N LYS A 206 5.92 0.16 -16.09
CA LYS A 206 7.36 -0.03 -15.89
C LYS A 206 7.82 -1.23 -16.72
N ASN A 207 9.04 -1.13 -17.26
CA ASN A 207 9.69 -2.23 -17.98
C ASN A 207 8.90 -2.75 -19.20
N VAL A 208 8.16 -1.85 -19.86
CA VAL A 208 7.36 -2.10 -21.08
C VAL A 208 8.24 -2.39 -22.30
N LEU A 209 9.50 -1.97 -22.27
CA LEU A 209 10.39 -1.99 -23.42
C LEU A 209 11.19 -3.29 -23.50
N ARG A 210 10.55 -4.33 -24.02
CA ARG A 210 11.20 -5.31 -24.91
C ARG A 210 10.26 -5.64 -26.07
N CYS A 211 9.98 -4.65 -26.92
CA CYS A 211 9.67 -4.96 -28.31
C CYS A 211 10.97 -5.43 -28.98
N PRO A 212 11.02 -6.61 -29.60
CA PRO A 212 12.03 -6.90 -30.62
C PRO A 212 11.89 -5.97 -31.82
#